data_AF-A0A0J6VJK1-F1
#
_entry.id   AF-A0A0J6VJK1-F1
#
_cell.length_a   1.000
_cell.length_b   1.000
_cell.length_c   1.000
_cell.angle_alpha   90.00
_cell.angle_beta   90.00
_cell.angle_gamma   90.00
#
_symmetry.space_group_name_H-M   'P 1'
#
loop_
_entity.id
_entity.type
_entity.pdbx_description
1 polymer ?
#
loop_
_entity_poly.entity_id
_entity_poly.type
_entity_poly.pdbx_seq_one_letter_code
_entity_poly.pdbx_strand_id
1 'polypeptide(L)'
;MPFALKLPRRNPDAPRPSLRERAAALKVSAAKVIGKGRSPHRWPRLAGGGAPSKALSDLIEAHMLAYARCLHGMGEEGADVPALRAAEEEAFRALLHTPLTSDADRGCYAAAVIERENGFLVRGYAGTRNDPLSVAYRNLRFGEHAPEPAQEAEPEPVEAAAPVLMNIDDPRSGLMTYADARGDLHTKPFAEGLAFMAARLNAVARTEYHRRFNAEANELDAAGCEELDARLRRELRLDALHILAFRFEQAFAEGQAERQGSTGAGASAAKVDLKPLTVLQLVNLHEAYAAARFLWEGVVARPYSVAWRDPRGCVHATPVGHLADFEETRAALIGDRIINELTSRSPPE
;
A
#
# COMPACT_ATOMS: atom_id res chain seq x y z
N MET A 1 -31.74 2.65 12.17
CA MET A 1 -32.57 3.28 11.11
C MET A 1 -32.22 2.60 9.77
N PRO A 2 -33.05 1.71 9.23
CA PRO A 2 -32.76 1.01 7.98
C PRO A 2 -32.96 1.93 6.76
N PHE A 3 -31.94 2.07 5.92
CA PHE A 3 -32.02 2.79 4.65
C PHE A 3 -32.72 1.91 3.60
N ALA A 4 -34.05 2.04 3.51
CA ALA A 4 -34.80 1.48 2.39
C ALA A 4 -34.65 2.38 1.16
N LEU A 5 -33.88 1.92 0.16
CA LEU A 5 -33.85 2.51 -1.17
C LEU A 5 -35.27 2.43 -1.79
N LYS A 6 -35.96 3.57 -1.87
CA LYS A 6 -37.25 3.70 -2.58
C LYS A 6 -37.00 3.49 -4.08
N LEU A 7 -37.08 2.25 -4.53
CA LEU A 7 -37.23 1.95 -5.96
C LEU A 7 -38.59 2.48 -6.42
N PRO A 8 -38.67 3.14 -7.58
CA PRO A 8 -39.94 3.64 -8.10
C PRO A 8 -40.91 2.47 -8.30
N ARG A 9 -42.07 2.53 -7.62
CA ARG A 9 -43.14 1.53 -7.77
C ARG A 9 -43.62 1.55 -9.22
N ARG A 10 -43.47 0.42 -9.89
CA ARG A 10 -43.91 0.24 -11.28
C ARG A 10 -45.43 0.04 -11.30
N ASN A 11 -46.13 0.81 -12.13
CA ASN A 11 -47.55 0.59 -12.39
C ASN A 11 -47.71 -0.79 -13.10
N PRO A 12 -48.43 -1.76 -12.51
CA PRO A 12 -48.56 -3.11 -13.07
C PRO A 12 -49.27 -3.14 -14.42
N ASP A 13 -50.09 -2.13 -14.73
CA ASP A 13 -50.91 -2.10 -15.95
C ASP A 13 -50.21 -1.37 -17.12
N ALA A 14 -49.00 -0.84 -16.91
CA ALA A 14 -48.26 -0.20 -17.98
C ALA A 14 -47.63 -1.24 -18.93
N PRO A 15 -47.81 -1.11 -20.26
CA PRO A 15 -47.18 -1.99 -21.23
C PRO A 15 -45.66 -2.00 -21.03
N ARG A 16 -45.06 -3.20 -21.12
CA ARG A 16 -43.62 -3.34 -20.89
C ARG A 16 -42.86 -2.56 -21.97
N PRO A 17 -41.94 -1.65 -21.60
CA PRO A 17 -41.15 -0.95 -22.60
C PRO A 17 -40.33 -1.97 -23.39
N SER A 18 -40.29 -1.76 -24.70
CA SER A 18 -39.48 -2.51 -25.65
C SER A 18 -38.00 -2.43 -25.28
N LEU A 19 -37.20 -3.38 -25.78
CA LEU A 19 -35.75 -3.37 -25.56
C LEU A 19 -35.10 -2.08 -26.10
N ARG A 20 -35.64 -1.53 -27.20
CA ARG A 20 -35.17 -0.28 -27.80
C ARG A 20 -35.41 0.93 -26.89
N GLU A 21 -36.57 1.01 -26.25
CA GLU A 21 -36.91 2.08 -25.30
C GLU A 21 -36.06 1.98 -24.03
N ARG A 22 -35.78 0.77 -23.54
CA ARG A 22 -34.88 0.56 -22.40
C ARG A 22 -33.45 0.99 -22.72
N ALA A 23 -32.95 0.66 -23.91
CA ALA A 23 -31.63 1.08 -24.36
C ALA A 23 -31.53 2.61 -24.49
N ALA A 24 -32.58 3.27 -25.00
CA ALA A 24 -32.64 4.73 -25.08
C ALA A 24 -32.66 5.39 -23.69
N ALA A 25 -33.46 4.86 -22.76
CA ALA A 25 -33.53 5.37 -21.38
C ALA A 25 -32.19 5.19 -20.62
N LEU A 26 -31.49 4.08 -20.85
CA LEU A 26 -30.14 3.85 -20.33
C LEU A 26 -29.12 4.83 -20.92
N LYS A 27 -29.14 5.08 -22.23
CA LYS A 27 -28.27 6.07 -22.88
C LYS A 27 -28.49 7.49 -22.33
N VAL A 28 -29.75 7.90 -22.15
CA VAL A 28 -30.08 9.22 -21.58
C VAL A 28 -29.66 9.31 -20.11
N SER A 29 -29.84 8.25 -19.33
CA SER A 29 -29.41 8.21 -17.92
C SER A 29 -27.89 8.23 -17.80
N ALA A 30 -27.17 7.49 -18.65
CA ALA A 30 -25.72 7.51 -18.74
C ALA A 30 -25.21 8.89 -19.15
N ALA A 31 -25.81 9.51 -20.17
CA ALA A 31 -25.47 10.88 -20.58
C ALA A 31 -25.70 11.91 -19.45
N LYS A 32 -26.71 11.72 -18.59
CA LYS A 32 -26.98 12.59 -17.44
C LYS A 32 -25.98 12.39 -16.28
N VAL A 33 -25.44 11.18 -16.13
CA VAL A 33 -24.40 10.87 -15.15
C VAL A 33 -23.03 11.36 -15.64
N ILE A 34 -22.76 11.23 -16.94
CA ILE A 34 -21.50 11.65 -17.58
C ILE A 34 -21.47 13.17 -17.79
N GLY A 35 -22.61 13.80 -18.09
CA GLY A 35 -22.74 15.23 -18.37
C GLY A 35 -22.81 16.15 -17.14
N LYS A 36 -22.88 15.59 -15.92
CA LYS A 36 -22.52 16.36 -14.73
C LYS A 36 -21.01 16.49 -14.73
N GLY A 37 -20.51 17.56 -15.36
CA GLY A 37 -19.10 17.93 -15.31
C GLY A 37 -18.60 17.75 -13.88
N ARG A 38 -17.75 16.75 -13.67
CA ARG A 38 -17.02 16.63 -12.42
C ARG A 38 -16.34 17.97 -12.24
N SER A 39 -16.60 18.64 -11.13
CA SER A 39 -15.77 19.78 -10.76
C SER A 39 -14.31 19.34 -10.88
N PRO A 40 -13.41 20.15 -11.46
CA PRO A 40 -11.98 19.84 -11.49
C PRO A 40 -11.55 19.35 -10.10
N HIS A 41 -10.73 18.30 -10.07
CA HIS A 41 -10.31 17.62 -8.84
C HIS A 41 -10.08 18.61 -7.71
N ARG A 42 -11.01 18.64 -6.75
CA ARG A 42 -10.92 19.52 -5.60
C ARG A 42 -10.15 18.75 -4.54
N TRP A 43 -8.92 19.18 -4.28
CA TRP A 43 -8.05 18.60 -3.26
C TRP A 43 -8.77 18.45 -1.92
N PRO A 44 -8.42 17.43 -1.11
CA PRO A 44 -8.93 17.28 0.23
C PRO A 44 -8.69 18.58 1.01
N ARG A 45 -9.77 19.26 1.39
CA ARG A 45 -9.67 20.43 2.26
C ARG A 45 -9.43 19.90 3.66
N LEU A 46 -8.30 20.24 4.26
CA LEU A 46 -8.12 20.09 5.71
C LEU A 46 -9.27 20.84 6.39
N ALA A 47 -9.91 20.22 7.39
CA ALA A 47 -11.01 20.84 8.11
C ALA A 47 -10.52 22.16 8.73
N GLY A 48 -11.10 23.29 8.29
CA GLY A 48 -10.70 24.63 8.72
C GLY A 48 -9.61 25.32 7.87
N GLY A 49 -9.05 24.65 6.85
CA GLY A 49 -8.08 25.24 5.94
C GLY A 49 -8.71 26.11 4.85
N GLY A 50 -8.09 27.26 4.57
CA GLY A 50 -8.41 28.10 3.40
C GLY A 50 -8.12 27.41 2.06
N ALA A 51 -8.31 28.11 0.94
CA ALA A 51 -7.80 27.64 -0.34
C ALA A 51 -6.27 27.85 -0.37
N PRO A 52 -5.49 26.93 -0.97
CA PRO A 52 -4.08 27.18 -1.23
C PRO A 52 -3.92 28.41 -2.13
N SER A 53 -2.75 29.02 -2.06
CA SER A 53 -2.34 30.09 -2.97
C SER A 53 -2.44 29.61 -4.43
N LYS A 54 -2.71 30.57 -5.32
CA LYS A 54 -2.78 30.29 -6.76
C LYS A 54 -1.46 29.71 -7.27
N ALA A 55 -0.33 30.27 -6.82
CA ALA A 55 1.00 29.81 -7.20
C ALA A 55 1.23 28.33 -6.84
N LEU A 56 0.90 27.91 -5.62
CA LEU A 56 1.01 26.50 -5.23
C LEU A 56 0.05 25.62 -6.03
N SER A 57 -1.19 26.09 -6.24
CA SER A 57 -2.20 25.33 -7.00
C SER A 57 -1.73 25.05 -8.43
N ASP A 58 -1.18 26.07 -9.10
CA ASP A 58 -0.68 25.97 -10.47
C ASP A 58 0.51 24.99 -10.55
N LEU A 59 1.41 24.97 -9.55
CA LEU A 59 2.53 24.03 -9.47
C LEU A 59 2.07 22.58 -9.23
N ILE A 60 1.09 22.38 -8.34
CA ILE A 60 0.51 21.06 -8.10
C ILE A 60 -0.16 20.54 -9.38
N GLU A 61 -0.91 21.37 -10.09
CA GLU A 61 -1.57 20.98 -11.35
C GLU A 61 -0.54 20.64 -12.44
N ALA A 62 0.53 21.44 -12.57
CA ALA A 62 1.63 21.17 -13.49
C ALA A 62 2.32 19.82 -13.20
N HIS A 63 2.63 19.55 -11.93
CA HIS A 63 3.20 18.27 -11.50
C HIS A 63 2.26 17.09 -11.81
N MET A 64 0.99 17.18 -11.43
CA MET A 64 0.02 16.10 -11.67
C MET A 64 -0.18 15.83 -13.16
N LEU A 65 -0.19 16.86 -14.00
CA LEU A 65 -0.30 16.71 -15.45
C LEU A 65 0.95 16.02 -16.02
N ALA A 66 2.15 16.41 -15.58
CA ALA A 66 3.39 15.79 -16.00
C ALA A 66 3.47 14.32 -15.55
N TYR A 67 3.10 14.04 -14.30
CA TYR A 67 2.99 12.70 -13.74
C TYR A 67 2.02 11.82 -14.53
N ALA A 68 0.81 12.32 -14.82
CA ALA A 68 -0.18 11.59 -15.61
C ALA A 68 0.31 11.30 -17.04
N ARG A 69 1.00 12.24 -17.69
CA ARG A 69 1.61 12.04 -19.01
C ARG A 69 2.70 10.98 -18.98
N CYS A 70 3.54 10.99 -17.95
CA CYS A 70 4.59 9.99 -17.78
C CYS A 70 3.98 8.58 -17.60
N LEU A 71 2.96 8.43 -16.75
CA LEU A 71 2.21 7.18 -16.58
C LEU A 71 1.57 6.69 -17.88
N HIS A 72 0.94 7.60 -18.64
CA HIS A 72 0.33 7.25 -19.91
C HIS A 72 1.38 6.81 -20.94
N GLY A 73 2.49 7.54 -21.04
CA GLY A 73 3.58 7.25 -21.99
C GLY A 73 4.27 5.92 -21.73
N MET A 74 4.35 5.46 -20.48
CA MET A 74 4.91 4.13 -20.16
C MET A 74 4.13 2.96 -20.78
N GLY A 75 2.86 3.16 -21.14
CA GLY A 75 2.03 2.15 -21.80
C GLY A 75 1.93 2.30 -23.33
N GLU A 76 2.49 3.35 -23.91
CA GLU A 76 2.39 3.65 -25.35
C GLU A 76 3.68 3.27 -26.08
N GLU A 77 3.56 2.49 -27.16
CA GLU A 77 4.69 2.19 -28.04
C GLU A 77 5.18 3.48 -28.72
N GLY A 78 6.48 3.77 -28.58
CA GLY A 78 7.14 4.93 -29.20
C GLY A 78 7.14 6.21 -28.37
N ALA A 79 6.63 6.19 -27.13
CA ALA A 79 6.76 7.33 -26.23
C ALA A 79 8.22 7.53 -25.75
N ASP A 80 8.67 8.79 -25.71
CA ASP A 80 9.96 9.17 -25.12
C ASP A 80 9.83 9.24 -23.59
N VAL A 81 9.82 8.07 -22.96
CA VAL A 81 9.70 7.93 -21.50
C VAL A 81 10.79 8.72 -20.75
N PRO A 82 12.07 8.74 -21.18
CA PRO A 82 13.08 9.61 -20.58
C PRO A 82 12.70 11.09 -20.55
N ALA A 83 12.23 11.65 -21.67
CA ALA A 83 11.82 13.06 -21.73
C ALA A 83 10.59 13.34 -20.85
N LEU A 84 9.61 12.43 -20.84
CA LEU A 84 8.42 12.55 -19.99
C LEU A 84 8.78 12.51 -18.50
N ARG A 85 9.74 11.67 -18.11
CA ARG A 85 10.22 11.58 -16.73
C ARG A 85 10.99 12.83 -16.32
N ALA A 86 11.86 13.36 -17.20
CA ALA A 86 12.56 14.61 -16.94
C ALA A 86 11.59 15.79 -16.73
N ALA A 87 10.53 15.88 -17.54
CA ALA A 87 9.51 16.90 -17.39
C ALA A 87 8.69 16.77 -16.09
N GLU A 88 8.40 15.55 -15.64
CA GLU A 88 7.76 15.30 -14.34
C GLU A 88 8.68 15.69 -13.19
N GLU A 89 9.96 15.32 -13.25
CA GLU A 89 10.94 15.64 -12.22
C GLU A 89 11.17 17.15 -12.10
N GLU A 90 11.20 17.89 -13.20
CA GLU A 90 11.29 19.35 -13.22
C GLU A 90 10.05 19.99 -12.58
N ALA A 91 8.85 19.55 -12.94
CA ALA A 91 7.61 20.05 -12.36
C ALA A 91 7.53 19.75 -10.84
N PHE A 92 7.96 18.55 -10.44
CA PHE A 92 8.02 18.17 -9.03
C PHE A 92 9.09 18.96 -8.27
N ARG A 93 10.24 19.24 -8.87
CA ARG A 93 11.28 20.09 -8.28
C ARG A 93 10.77 21.52 -8.05
N ALA A 94 10.09 22.10 -9.03
CA ALA A 94 9.46 23.41 -8.89
C ALA A 94 8.42 23.44 -7.75
N LEU A 95 7.64 22.36 -7.60
CA LEU A 95 6.75 22.18 -6.46
C LEU A 95 7.53 22.08 -5.14
N LEU A 96 8.55 21.22 -5.06
CA LEU A 96 9.34 20.97 -3.85
C LEU A 96 9.97 22.25 -3.29
N HIS A 97 10.43 23.14 -4.16
CA HIS A 97 11.11 24.38 -3.76
C HIS A 97 10.19 25.60 -3.76
N THR A 98 8.87 25.41 -3.69
CA THR A 98 7.93 26.54 -3.63
C THR A 98 7.81 27.09 -2.20
N PRO A 99 7.79 28.41 -1.99
CA PRO A 99 7.55 28.99 -0.67
C PRO A 99 6.10 28.76 -0.23
N LEU A 100 5.93 28.25 0.99
CA LEU A 100 4.61 27.96 1.58
C LEU A 100 4.15 29.12 2.45
N THR A 101 3.11 29.82 2.00
CA THR A 101 2.69 31.11 2.60
C THR A 101 1.55 30.98 3.62
N SER A 102 0.92 29.81 3.69
CA SER A 102 -0.24 29.58 4.55
C SER A 102 -0.33 28.11 5.02
N ASP A 103 -1.15 27.82 6.03
CA ASP A 103 -1.43 26.44 6.44
C ASP A 103 -2.20 25.66 5.37
N ALA A 104 -2.99 26.36 4.55
CA ALA A 104 -3.62 25.75 3.38
C ALA A 104 -2.57 25.33 2.34
N ASP A 105 -1.53 26.14 2.14
CA ASP A 105 -0.39 25.80 1.27
C ASP A 105 0.33 24.57 1.81
N ARG A 106 0.64 24.54 3.11
CA ARG A 106 1.31 23.41 3.74
C ARG A 106 0.52 22.12 3.61
N GLY A 107 -0.80 22.17 3.80
CA GLY A 107 -1.68 21.01 3.64
C GLY A 107 -1.69 20.46 2.22
N CYS A 108 -1.90 21.32 1.22
CA CYS A 108 -1.93 20.90 -0.18
C CYS A 108 -0.56 20.45 -0.69
N TYR A 109 0.52 21.12 -0.27
CA TYR A 109 1.89 20.72 -0.55
C TYR A 109 2.19 19.31 0.00
N ALA A 110 1.88 19.07 1.28
CA ALA A 110 2.10 17.76 1.90
C ALA A 110 1.34 16.65 1.17
N ALA A 111 0.07 16.89 0.80
CA ALA A 111 -0.72 15.93 0.05
C ALA A 111 -0.08 15.59 -1.30
N ALA A 112 0.35 16.60 -2.07
CA ALA A 112 0.98 16.39 -3.37
C ALA A 112 2.31 15.62 -3.27
N VAL A 113 3.14 15.93 -2.27
CA VAL A 113 4.40 15.20 -2.03
C VAL A 113 4.11 13.75 -1.63
N ILE A 114 3.18 13.51 -0.71
CA ILE A 114 2.80 12.15 -0.29
C ILE A 114 2.24 11.34 -1.46
N GLU A 115 1.40 11.93 -2.31
CA GLU A 115 0.88 11.24 -3.50
C GLU A 115 1.98 10.84 -4.48
N ARG A 116 2.95 11.73 -4.72
CA ARG A 116 4.13 11.43 -5.55
C ARG A 116 4.98 10.31 -4.95
N GLU A 117 5.23 10.35 -3.65
CA GLU A 117 6.07 9.40 -2.92
C GLU A 117 5.41 8.03 -2.70
N ASN A 118 4.08 7.95 -2.81
CA ASN A 118 3.37 6.68 -2.91
C ASN A 118 3.11 6.26 -4.37
N GLY A 119 3.57 7.07 -5.32
CA GLY A 119 3.39 6.87 -6.75
C GLY A 119 4.36 5.85 -7.35
N PHE A 120 4.14 5.53 -8.62
CA PHE A 120 4.94 4.54 -9.35
C PHE A 120 6.32 5.07 -9.78
N LEU A 121 6.53 6.39 -9.73
CA LEU A 121 7.72 7.07 -10.25
C LEU A 121 8.83 7.33 -9.23
N VAL A 122 8.69 6.81 -8.01
CA VAL A 122 9.61 7.08 -6.91
C VAL A 122 11.02 6.61 -7.23
N ARG A 123 12.01 7.46 -6.97
CA ARG A 123 13.42 7.08 -6.97
C ARG A 123 13.72 6.38 -5.65
N GLY A 124 14.31 5.19 -5.67
CA GLY A 124 14.67 4.41 -4.47
C GLY A 124 15.76 5.01 -3.57
N TYR A 125 16.06 6.31 -3.67
CA TYR A 125 17.16 6.98 -2.95
C TYR A 125 16.68 7.72 -1.70
N ALA A 126 16.04 7.02 -0.77
CA ALA A 126 15.76 7.58 0.54
C ALA A 126 17.05 7.60 1.38
N GLY A 127 17.66 8.77 1.60
CA GLY A 127 18.79 8.86 2.56
C GLY A 127 19.69 10.09 2.54
N THR A 128 19.57 11.01 1.57
CA THR A 128 20.43 12.21 1.55
C THR A 128 19.69 13.46 2.02
N ARG A 129 20.43 14.50 2.41
CA ARG A 129 19.83 15.81 2.77
C ARG A 129 18.99 16.41 1.64
N ASN A 130 19.32 16.10 0.38
CA ASN A 130 18.66 16.62 -0.81
C ASN A 130 17.56 15.69 -1.34
N ASP A 131 17.25 14.62 -0.61
CA ASP A 131 16.13 13.75 -0.91
C ASP A 131 14.79 14.53 -0.84
N PRO A 132 13.85 14.30 -1.79
CA PRO A 132 12.54 14.95 -1.81
C PRO A 132 11.75 14.93 -0.51
N LEU A 133 11.72 13.80 0.20
CA LEU A 133 11.03 13.72 1.50
C LEU A 133 11.76 14.54 2.56
N SER A 134 13.10 14.55 2.51
CA SER A 134 13.92 15.37 3.39
C SER A 134 13.78 16.88 3.12
N VAL A 135 13.61 17.29 1.86
CA VAL A 135 13.28 18.67 1.47
C VAL A 135 11.88 19.05 1.93
N ALA A 136 10.89 18.21 1.64
CA ALA A 136 9.50 18.44 2.00
C ALA A 136 9.29 18.52 3.52
N TYR A 137 9.94 17.64 4.28
CA TYR A 137 9.94 17.68 5.74
C TYR A 137 10.45 19.02 6.26
N ARG A 138 11.55 19.55 5.71
CA ARG A 138 12.12 20.84 6.15
C ARG A 138 11.19 22.01 5.83
N ASN A 139 10.62 22.05 4.62
CA ASN A 139 9.66 23.08 4.23
C ASN A 139 8.42 23.07 5.14
N LEU A 140 7.91 21.88 5.48
CA LEU A 140 6.74 21.74 6.36
C LEU A 140 7.05 22.05 7.83
N ARG A 141 8.20 21.57 8.34
CA ARG A 141 8.53 21.62 9.77
C ARG A 141 9.08 22.97 10.19
N PHE A 142 9.95 23.55 9.37
CA PHE A 142 10.71 24.74 9.74
C PHE A 142 10.25 25.99 8.98
N GLY A 143 9.45 25.85 7.92
CA GLY A 143 9.16 26.95 7.00
C GLY A 143 10.42 27.49 6.31
N GLU A 144 11.54 26.79 6.47
CA GLU A 144 12.78 27.06 5.77
C GLU A 144 12.58 26.58 4.34
N HIS A 145 12.24 27.52 3.45
CA HIS A 145 12.39 27.30 2.03
C HIS A 145 13.83 26.86 1.79
N ALA A 146 14.05 25.57 1.53
CA ALA A 146 15.35 25.09 1.10
C ALA A 146 15.54 25.59 -0.34
N PRO A 147 16.42 26.57 -0.62
CA PRO A 147 16.74 26.89 -2.00
C PRO A 147 17.23 25.64 -2.71
N GLU A 148 16.94 25.52 -4.00
CA GLU A 148 17.54 24.47 -4.82
C GLU A 148 19.06 24.53 -4.58
N PRO A 149 19.70 23.43 -4.16
CA PRO A 149 21.14 23.43 -3.99
C PRO A 149 21.75 23.89 -5.31
N ALA A 150 22.71 24.83 -5.26
CA ALA A 150 23.52 25.13 -6.43
C ALA A 150 24.00 23.79 -6.97
N GLN A 151 23.82 23.52 -8.27
CA GLN A 151 24.25 22.28 -8.91
C GLN A 151 25.73 22.05 -8.59
N GLU A 152 26.00 21.33 -7.50
CA GLU A 152 27.27 20.65 -7.32
C GLU A 152 27.32 19.69 -8.51
N ALA A 153 28.43 19.73 -9.26
CA ALA A 153 28.64 18.89 -10.42
C ALA A 153 28.10 17.50 -10.08
N GLU A 154 27.02 17.09 -10.76
CA GLU A 154 26.46 15.77 -10.55
C GLU A 154 27.65 14.81 -10.61
N PRO A 155 27.86 13.96 -9.59
CA PRO A 155 28.90 12.95 -9.69
C PRO A 155 28.69 12.26 -11.02
N GLU A 156 29.76 12.16 -11.84
CA GLU A 156 29.66 11.61 -13.19
C GLU A 156 28.72 10.41 -13.14
N PRO A 157 27.66 10.39 -13.97
CA PRO A 157 26.66 9.35 -13.90
C PRO A 157 27.39 8.03 -14.07
N VAL A 158 27.59 7.33 -12.96
CA VAL A 158 27.99 5.93 -12.97
C VAL A 158 26.89 5.29 -13.78
N GLU A 159 27.25 4.79 -14.97
CA GLU A 159 26.34 4.29 -16.01
C GLU A 159 25.20 3.53 -15.35
N ALA A 160 24.11 4.24 -15.06
CA ALA A 160 23.09 3.74 -14.18
C ALA A 160 22.34 2.75 -15.04
N ALA A 161 22.53 1.47 -14.75
CA ALA A 161 21.76 0.40 -15.35
C ALA A 161 20.30 0.85 -15.40
N ALA A 162 19.69 0.75 -16.58
CA ALA A 162 18.34 1.25 -16.88
C ALA A 162 17.41 1.01 -15.68
N PRO A 163 16.55 1.98 -15.29
CA PRO A 163 15.71 1.86 -14.11
C PRO A 163 14.96 0.54 -14.15
N VAL A 164 15.43 -0.43 -13.35
CA VAL A 164 14.85 -1.75 -13.29
C VAL A 164 13.50 -1.59 -12.62
N LEU A 165 12.45 -2.08 -13.28
CA LEU A 165 11.13 -2.22 -12.71
C LEU A 165 11.25 -3.09 -11.43
N MET A 166 11.38 -2.46 -10.26
CA MET A 166 11.52 -3.17 -9.00
C MET A 166 10.14 -3.60 -8.51
N ASN A 167 9.79 -4.87 -8.75
CA ASN A 167 8.82 -5.53 -7.88
C ASN A 167 9.51 -5.73 -6.53
N ILE A 168 9.20 -4.83 -5.58
CA ILE A 168 9.67 -4.92 -4.19
C ILE A 168 9.22 -6.28 -3.61
N ASP A 169 8.06 -6.76 -4.04
CA ASP A 169 7.47 -8.02 -3.63
C ASP A 169 7.16 -8.86 -4.87
N ASP A 170 7.87 -9.97 -5.09
CA ASP A 170 7.41 -10.99 -6.04
C ASP A 170 6.65 -12.08 -5.25
N PRO A 171 5.30 -12.02 -5.20
CA PRO A 171 4.51 -12.98 -4.44
C PRO A 171 4.60 -14.40 -4.99
N ARG A 172 5.10 -14.60 -6.22
CA ARG A 172 5.27 -15.93 -6.82
C ARG A 172 6.57 -16.59 -6.37
N SER A 173 7.66 -15.84 -6.29
CA SER A 173 8.95 -16.37 -5.84
C SER A 173 9.13 -16.31 -4.32
N GLY A 174 8.35 -15.47 -3.62
CA GLY A 174 8.54 -15.24 -2.19
C GLY A 174 9.83 -14.48 -1.87
N LEU A 175 10.38 -13.81 -2.89
CA LEU A 175 11.61 -13.03 -2.78
C LEU A 175 11.29 -11.53 -2.74
N MET A 176 12.09 -10.81 -1.95
CA MET A 176 12.11 -9.35 -1.87
C MET A 176 13.42 -8.86 -2.47
N THR A 177 13.34 -7.87 -3.35
CA THR A 177 14.52 -7.18 -3.87
C THR A 177 14.63 -5.80 -3.25
N TYR A 178 15.79 -5.47 -2.68
CA TYR A 178 16.04 -4.17 -2.05
C TYR A 178 17.42 -3.64 -2.42
N ALA A 179 17.57 -2.31 -2.40
CA ALA A 179 18.86 -1.65 -2.55
C ALA A 179 19.51 -1.43 -1.17
N ASP A 180 20.80 -1.72 -1.05
CA ASP A 180 21.57 -1.35 0.14
C ASP A 180 21.95 0.13 0.15
N ALA A 181 22.73 0.56 1.15
CA ALA A 181 23.15 1.96 1.28
C ALA A 181 24.09 2.45 0.17
N ARG A 182 24.68 1.54 -0.62
CA ARG A 182 25.51 1.84 -1.79
C ARG A 182 24.70 1.84 -3.09
N GLY A 183 23.44 1.45 -3.03
CA GLY A 183 22.58 1.27 -4.21
C GLY A 183 22.71 -0.11 -4.84
N ASP A 184 23.49 -1.03 -4.25
CA ASP A 184 23.62 -2.38 -4.76
C ASP A 184 22.32 -3.15 -4.51
N LEU A 185 21.83 -3.86 -5.52
CA LEU A 185 20.59 -4.62 -5.44
C LEU A 185 20.83 -6.01 -4.83
N HIS A 186 20.03 -6.34 -3.81
CA HIS A 186 20.05 -7.63 -3.14
C HIS A 186 18.67 -8.28 -3.26
N THR A 187 18.64 -9.57 -3.59
CA THR A 187 17.42 -10.38 -3.55
C THR A 187 17.53 -11.38 -2.41
N LYS A 188 16.52 -11.40 -1.53
CA LYS A 188 16.45 -12.26 -0.35
C LYS A 188 15.06 -12.88 -0.21
N PRO A 189 14.91 -13.99 0.53
CA PRO A 189 13.59 -14.41 1.01
C PRO A 189 12.88 -13.23 1.68
N PHE A 190 11.58 -13.08 1.41
CA PHE A 190 10.80 -11.92 1.85
C PHE A 190 10.91 -11.66 3.37
N ALA A 191 10.90 -12.73 4.16
CA ALA A 191 11.06 -12.67 5.61
C ALA A 191 12.43 -12.11 6.03
N GLU A 192 13.51 -12.49 5.35
CA GLU A 192 14.85 -11.97 5.59
C GLU A 192 14.99 -10.50 5.15
N GLY A 193 14.39 -10.15 4.00
CA GLY A 193 14.35 -8.77 3.52
C GLY A 193 13.63 -7.84 4.51
N LEU A 194 12.48 -8.29 5.04
CA LEU A 194 11.77 -7.57 6.10
C LEU A 194 12.58 -7.46 7.38
N ALA A 195 13.28 -8.53 7.80
CA ALA A 195 14.14 -8.50 8.97
C ALA A 195 15.28 -7.48 8.81
N PHE A 196 15.91 -7.44 7.63
CA PHE A 196 16.95 -6.47 7.30
C PHE A 196 16.43 -5.03 7.35
N MET A 197 15.27 -4.75 6.75
CA MET A 197 14.64 -3.43 6.80
C MET A 197 14.23 -3.04 8.23
N ALA A 198 13.70 -3.98 9.00
CA ALA A 198 13.37 -3.78 10.40
C ALA A 198 14.62 -3.46 11.24
N ALA A 199 15.76 -4.10 10.96
CA ALA A 199 17.03 -3.80 11.63
C ALA A 199 17.51 -2.37 11.35
N ARG A 200 17.40 -1.91 10.09
CA ARG A 200 17.73 -0.51 9.72
C ARG A 200 16.82 0.48 10.44
N LEU A 201 15.51 0.24 10.42
CA LEU A 201 14.54 1.09 11.13
C LEU A 201 14.77 1.06 12.64
N ASN A 202 15.14 -0.09 13.22
CA ASN A 202 15.50 -0.20 14.63
C ASN A 202 16.70 0.69 14.98
N ALA A 203 17.74 0.71 14.15
CA ALA A 203 18.91 1.56 14.38
C ALA A 203 18.56 3.05 14.36
N VAL A 204 17.74 3.49 13.40
CA VAL A 204 17.24 4.88 13.31
C VAL A 204 16.38 5.20 14.53
N ALA A 205 15.44 4.33 14.88
CA ALA A 205 14.56 4.50 16.04
C ALA A 205 15.35 4.57 17.36
N ARG A 206 16.42 3.78 17.52
CA ARG A 206 17.30 3.83 18.69
C ARG A 206 18.07 5.14 18.79
N THR A 207 18.55 5.65 17.67
CA THR A 207 19.23 6.96 17.62
C THR A 207 18.26 8.07 18.06
N GLU A 208 17.04 8.06 17.51
CA GLU A 208 16.00 9.03 17.87
C GLU A 208 15.54 8.89 19.33
N TYR A 209 15.43 7.65 19.83
CA TYR A 209 15.17 7.35 21.23
C TYR A 209 16.19 8.02 22.14
N HIS A 210 17.49 7.79 21.90
CA HIS A 210 18.56 8.38 22.71
C HIS A 210 18.55 9.91 22.65
N ARG A 211 18.30 10.49 21.47
CA ARG A 211 18.19 11.94 21.29
C ARG A 211 17.06 12.53 22.13
N ARG A 212 15.86 11.94 22.08
CA ARG A 212 14.68 12.43 22.84
C ARG A 212 14.82 12.19 24.33
N PHE A 213 15.26 10.99 24.70
CA PHE A 213 15.45 10.64 26.11
C PHE A 213 16.45 11.61 26.77
N ASN A 214 17.62 11.84 26.16
CA ASN A 214 18.61 12.78 26.71
C ASN A 214 18.13 14.24 26.75
N ALA A 215 17.24 14.64 25.84
CA ALA A 215 16.67 15.98 25.82
C ALA A 215 15.63 16.20 26.93
N GLU A 216 14.84 15.18 27.25
CA GLU A 216 13.70 15.27 28.17
C GLU A 216 14.03 14.78 29.60
N ALA A 217 15.04 13.92 29.77
CA ALA A 217 15.33 13.27 31.05
C ALA A 217 15.97 14.17 32.11
N ASN A 218 16.59 15.30 31.73
CA ASN A 218 17.39 16.13 32.65
C ASN A 218 16.57 16.71 33.82
N GLU A 219 15.25 16.85 33.66
CA GLU A 219 14.35 17.44 34.66
C GLU A 219 13.47 16.41 35.37
N LEU A 220 13.62 15.12 35.04
CA LEU A 220 12.77 14.05 35.54
C LEU A 220 13.44 13.31 36.71
N ASP A 221 12.62 12.88 37.66
CA ASP A 221 13.03 11.91 38.67
C ASP A 221 13.08 10.48 38.08
N ALA A 222 13.38 9.49 38.92
CA ALA A 222 13.49 8.10 38.46
C ALA A 222 12.17 7.57 37.87
N ALA A 223 11.03 7.90 38.48
CA ALA A 223 9.72 7.46 38.00
C ALA A 223 9.36 8.13 36.66
N GLY A 224 9.66 9.42 36.52
CA GLY A 224 9.49 10.16 35.26
C GLY A 224 10.38 9.62 34.15
N CYS A 225 11.62 9.22 34.46
CA CYS A 225 12.51 8.56 33.50
C CYS A 225 11.95 7.21 33.02
N GLU A 226 11.37 6.40 33.91
CA GLU A 226 10.75 5.12 33.53
C GLU A 226 9.50 5.34 32.65
N GLU A 227 8.66 6.32 32.97
CA GLU A 227 7.50 6.66 32.15
C GLU A 227 7.92 7.17 30.77
N LEU A 228 8.97 8.00 30.71
CA LEU A 228 9.57 8.49 29.48
C LEU A 228 10.12 7.34 28.62
N ASP A 229 10.87 6.39 29.19
CA ASP A 229 11.35 5.19 28.50
C ASP A 229 10.18 4.40 27.90
N ALA A 230 9.19 4.06 28.72
CA ALA A 230 8.03 3.28 28.30
C ALA A 230 7.20 3.98 27.21
N ARG A 231 7.08 5.30 27.27
CA ARG A 231 6.42 6.11 26.23
C ARG A 231 7.21 6.09 24.93
N LEU A 232 8.51 6.41 24.97
CA LEU A 232 9.35 6.49 23.77
C LEU A 232 9.51 5.12 23.09
N ARG A 233 9.68 4.02 23.84
CA ARG A 233 9.72 2.67 23.28
C ARG A 233 8.44 2.30 22.53
N ARG A 234 7.29 2.72 23.04
CA ARG A 234 5.98 2.51 22.42
C ARG A 234 5.78 3.37 21.17
N GLU A 235 6.09 4.66 21.24
CA GLU A 235 5.96 5.61 20.12
C GLU A 235 6.88 5.22 18.95
N LEU A 236 8.14 4.88 19.26
CA LEU A 236 9.15 4.50 18.27
C LEU A 236 9.10 3.00 17.91
N ARG A 237 8.18 2.23 18.52
CA ARG A 237 7.97 0.79 18.27
C ARG A 237 9.24 -0.04 18.41
N LEU A 238 10.11 0.32 19.35
CA LEU A 238 11.44 -0.29 19.49
C LEU A 238 11.40 -1.81 19.69
N ASP A 239 10.50 -2.29 20.55
CA ASP A 239 10.40 -3.73 20.83
C ASP A 239 9.83 -4.50 19.63
N ALA A 240 8.87 -3.92 18.89
CA ALA A 240 8.32 -4.53 17.69
C ALA A 240 9.36 -4.59 16.56
N LEU A 241 10.11 -3.51 16.34
CA LEU A 241 11.21 -3.48 15.37
C LEU A 241 12.32 -4.46 15.77
N HIS A 242 12.61 -4.61 17.06
CA HIS A 242 13.60 -5.56 17.54
C HIS A 242 13.17 -7.02 17.30
N ILE A 243 11.91 -7.35 17.61
CA ILE A 243 11.35 -8.68 17.33
C ILE A 243 11.41 -8.97 15.83
N LEU A 244 10.98 -8.04 14.98
CA LEU A 244 11.03 -8.20 13.53
C LEU A 244 12.46 -8.28 12.98
N ALA A 245 13.43 -7.61 13.59
CA ALA A 245 14.82 -7.63 13.12
C ALA A 245 15.56 -8.92 13.50
N PHE A 246 15.35 -9.43 14.71
CA PHE A 246 16.20 -10.49 15.30
C PHE A 246 15.46 -11.79 15.62
N ARG A 247 14.12 -11.76 15.58
CA ARG A 247 13.25 -12.92 15.84
C ARG A 247 12.17 -13.05 14.76
N PHE A 248 12.51 -12.68 13.53
CA PHE A 248 11.56 -12.62 12.42
C PHE A 248 10.87 -13.96 12.19
N GLU A 249 11.60 -15.09 12.23
CA GLU A 249 11.02 -16.43 12.06
C GLU A 249 9.90 -16.71 13.07
N GLN A 250 10.13 -16.36 14.34
CA GLN A 250 9.12 -16.50 15.38
C GLN A 250 7.95 -15.53 15.16
N ALA A 251 8.22 -14.27 14.81
CA ALA A 251 7.17 -13.29 14.54
C ALA A 251 6.28 -13.71 13.36
N PHE A 252 6.86 -14.27 12.30
CA PHE A 252 6.11 -14.82 11.17
C PHE A 252 5.37 -16.10 11.56
N ALA A 253 5.97 -16.99 12.35
CA ALA A 253 5.30 -18.19 12.83
C ALA A 253 4.10 -17.86 13.73
N GLU A 254 4.24 -16.89 14.64
CA GLU A 254 3.16 -16.40 15.50
C GLU A 254 2.07 -15.70 14.69
N GLY A 255 2.43 -14.83 13.75
CA GLY A 255 1.47 -14.19 12.86
C GLY A 255 0.73 -15.19 11.96
N GLN A 256 1.43 -16.23 11.50
CA GLN A 256 0.83 -17.32 10.73
C GLN A 256 -0.10 -18.17 11.60
N ALA A 257 0.31 -18.49 12.83
CA ALA A 257 -0.52 -19.21 13.80
C ALA A 257 -1.76 -18.38 14.19
N GLU A 258 -1.64 -17.06 14.32
CA GLU A 258 -2.77 -16.17 14.55
C GLU A 258 -3.71 -16.14 13.35
N ARG A 259 -3.21 -16.05 12.11
CA ARG A 259 -4.05 -16.16 10.89
C ARG A 259 -4.77 -17.51 10.81
N GLN A 260 -4.06 -18.60 11.10
CA GLN A 260 -4.59 -19.96 11.03
C GLN A 260 -5.53 -20.29 12.20
N GLY A 261 -5.32 -19.69 13.37
CA GLY A 261 -6.03 -19.95 14.61
C GLY A 261 -7.19 -19.00 14.90
N SER A 262 -7.11 -17.73 14.52
CA SER A 262 -8.11 -16.70 14.87
C SER A 262 -9.40 -16.80 14.05
N THR A 263 -9.33 -17.32 12.82
CA THR A 263 -10.51 -17.43 11.94
C THR A 263 -11.29 -18.73 12.17
N GLY A 264 -10.70 -19.72 12.86
CA GLY A 264 -11.26 -21.08 12.96
C GLY A 264 -11.14 -21.90 11.67
N ALA A 265 -10.52 -21.36 10.61
CA ALA A 265 -10.38 -22.03 9.32
C ALA A 265 -9.56 -23.31 9.44
N GLY A 266 -8.46 -23.30 10.22
CA GLY A 266 -7.66 -24.51 10.47
C GLY A 266 -8.43 -25.60 11.21
N ALA A 267 -9.20 -25.22 12.25
CA ALA A 267 -10.07 -26.17 12.96
C ALA A 267 -11.17 -26.73 12.06
N SER A 268 -11.70 -25.92 11.13
CA SER A 268 -12.70 -26.35 10.13
C SER A 268 -12.08 -27.27 9.07
N ALA A 269 -10.88 -26.95 8.59
CA ALA A 269 -10.11 -27.76 7.66
C ALA A 269 -9.82 -29.14 8.26
N ALA A 270 -9.39 -29.20 9.52
CA ALA A 270 -9.06 -30.43 10.23
C ALA A 270 -10.22 -31.45 10.31
N LYS A 271 -11.48 -30.99 10.24
CA LYS A 271 -12.67 -31.85 10.25
C LYS A 271 -12.84 -32.70 8.98
N VAL A 272 -12.15 -32.35 7.88
CA VAL A 272 -12.13 -33.18 6.67
C VAL A 272 -11.22 -34.38 6.93
N ASP A 273 -11.82 -35.56 7.02
CA ASP A 273 -11.11 -36.82 7.16
C ASP A 273 -10.65 -37.32 5.78
N LEU A 274 -9.33 -37.35 5.60
CA LEU A 274 -8.69 -37.74 4.34
C LEU A 274 -8.28 -39.22 4.34
N LYS A 275 -8.21 -39.85 5.52
CA LYS A 275 -7.75 -41.23 5.67
C LYS A 275 -8.55 -42.26 4.84
N PRO A 276 -9.90 -42.22 4.78
CA PRO A 276 -10.65 -43.24 4.08
C PRO A 276 -10.63 -43.08 2.55
N LEU A 277 -10.12 -41.97 2.03
CA LEU A 277 -10.14 -41.68 0.59
C LEU A 277 -9.05 -42.45 -0.15
N THR A 278 -9.29 -42.86 -1.39
CA THR A 278 -8.25 -43.43 -2.26
C THR A 278 -7.36 -42.33 -2.84
N VAL A 279 -6.20 -42.70 -3.41
CA VAL A 279 -5.29 -41.74 -4.07
C VAL A 279 -6.02 -40.95 -5.17
N LEU A 280 -6.81 -41.63 -6.01
CA LEU A 280 -7.59 -40.96 -7.07
C LEU A 280 -8.64 -39.99 -6.48
N GLN A 281 -9.30 -40.35 -5.38
CA GLN A 281 -10.24 -39.47 -4.70
C GLN A 281 -9.54 -38.25 -4.10
N LEU A 282 -8.34 -38.43 -3.54
CA LEU A 282 -7.53 -37.34 -3.02
C LEU A 282 -7.10 -36.36 -4.13
N VAL A 283 -6.66 -36.86 -5.29
CA VAL A 283 -6.31 -36.00 -6.45
C VAL A 283 -7.53 -35.18 -6.92
N ASN A 284 -8.68 -35.81 -7.11
CA ASN A 284 -9.90 -35.11 -7.51
C ASN A 284 -10.34 -34.07 -6.46
N LEU A 285 -10.20 -34.40 -5.17
CA LEU A 285 -10.53 -33.51 -4.08
C LEU A 285 -9.57 -32.31 -4.03
N HIS A 286 -8.29 -32.53 -4.29
CA HIS A 286 -7.28 -31.47 -4.38
C HIS A 286 -7.63 -30.48 -5.49
N GLU A 287 -7.96 -30.95 -6.69
CA GLU A 287 -8.39 -30.08 -7.80
C GLU A 287 -9.64 -29.27 -7.45
N ALA A 288 -10.62 -29.89 -6.78
CA ALA A 288 -11.83 -29.21 -6.34
C ALA A 288 -11.52 -28.09 -5.32
N TYR A 289 -10.64 -28.35 -4.35
CA TYR A 289 -10.25 -27.33 -3.37
C TYR A 289 -9.35 -26.24 -3.95
N ALA A 290 -8.50 -26.56 -4.94
CA ALA A 290 -7.74 -25.57 -5.68
C ALA A 290 -8.67 -24.62 -6.46
N ALA A 291 -9.69 -25.16 -7.13
CA ALA A 291 -10.71 -24.36 -7.81
C ALA A 291 -11.54 -23.52 -6.81
N ALA A 292 -11.93 -24.10 -5.68
CA ALA A 292 -12.66 -23.39 -4.63
C ALA A 292 -11.86 -22.24 -4.03
N ARG A 293 -10.57 -22.45 -3.74
CA ARG A 293 -9.65 -21.41 -3.28
C ARG A 293 -9.62 -20.24 -4.26
N PHE A 294 -9.39 -20.51 -5.55
CA PHE A 294 -9.33 -19.48 -6.58
C PHE A 294 -10.65 -18.69 -6.71
N LEU A 295 -11.79 -19.38 -6.57
CA LEU A 295 -13.10 -18.72 -6.55
C LEU A 295 -13.24 -17.76 -5.37
N TRP A 296 -12.83 -18.18 -4.16
CA TRP A 296 -12.92 -17.35 -2.96
C TRP A 296 -11.92 -16.18 -2.96
N GLU A 297 -10.70 -16.38 -3.46
CA GLU A 297 -9.74 -15.30 -3.73
C GLU A 297 -10.37 -14.22 -4.62
N GLY A 298 -11.09 -14.66 -5.67
CA GLY A 298 -11.84 -13.78 -6.56
C GLY A 298 -13.01 -13.05 -5.90
N VAL A 299 -13.53 -13.54 -4.76
CA VAL A 299 -14.55 -12.87 -3.93
C VAL A 299 -13.89 -11.90 -2.96
N VAL A 300 -12.79 -12.27 -2.31
CA VAL A 300 -12.01 -11.40 -1.40
C VAL A 300 -11.57 -10.12 -2.12
N ALA A 301 -11.16 -10.23 -3.38
CA ALA A 301 -10.72 -9.09 -4.19
C ALA A 301 -11.85 -8.11 -4.60
N ARG A 302 -13.13 -8.40 -4.32
CA ARG A 302 -14.24 -7.56 -4.80
C ARG A 302 -14.52 -6.37 -3.89
N PRO A 303 -14.98 -5.23 -4.45
CA PRO A 303 -15.29 -4.05 -3.65
C PRO A 303 -16.30 -4.27 -2.51
N TYR A 304 -17.24 -5.21 -2.65
CA TYR A 304 -18.24 -5.51 -1.60
C TYR A 304 -17.67 -6.34 -0.43
N SER A 305 -16.49 -6.92 -0.60
CA SER A 305 -15.76 -7.64 0.46
C SER A 305 -14.94 -6.68 1.33
N VAL A 306 -14.77 -5.43 0.90
CA VAL A 306 -14.05 -4.37 1.61
C VAL A 306 -15.06 -3.40 2.24
N ALA A 307 -15.05 -3.31 3.57
CA ALA A 307 -15.90 -2.38 4.30
C ALA A 307 -15.37 -0.94 4.17
N TRP A 308 -14.08 -0.77 4.39
CA TRP A 308 -13.38 0.51 4.25
C TRP A 308 -11.87 0.30 4.25
N ARG A 309 -11.12 1.34 3.87
CA ARG A 309 -9.67 1.40 4.00
C ARG A 309 -9.31 2.49 4.99
N ASP A 310 -8.44 2.19 5.94
CA ASP A 310 -8.00 3.20 6.90
C ASP A 310 -6.93 4.13 6.32
N PRO A 311 -6.60 5.25 6.98
CA PRO A 311 -5.57 6.18 6.51
C PRO A 311 -4.17 5.56 6.39
N ARG A 312 -3.94 4.37 6.95
CA ARG A 312 -2.68 3.62 6.85
C ARG A 312 -2.69 2.65 5.67
N GLY A 313 -3.78 2.62 4.90
CA GLY A 313 -3.97 1.71 3.77
C GLY A 313 -4.45 0.31 4.16
N CYS A 314 -4.69 0.03 5.44
CA CYS A 314 -5.17 -1.29 5.86
C CYS A 314 -6.61 -1.50 5.37
N VAL A 315 -6.86 -2.66 4.79
CA VAL A 315 -8.17 -3.07 4.27
C VAL A 315 -8.96 -3.71 5.41
N HIS A 316 -10.09 -3.12 5.75
CA HIS A 316 -11.02 -3.67 6.71
C HIS A 316 -12.12 -4.41 5.94
N ALA A 317 -12.24 -5.73 6.16
CA ALA A 317 -13.18 -6.56 5.43
C ALA A 317 -14.64 -6.37 5.92
N THR A 318 -15.61 -6.55 5.03
CA THR A 318 -17.02 -6.73 5.43
C THR A 318 -17.21 -8.12 6.04
N PRO A 319 -18.37 -8.43 6.67
CA PRO A 319 -18.69 -9.81 7.05
C PRO A 319 -18.60 -10.80 5.88
N VAL A 320 -18.92 -10.35 4.66
CA VAL A 320 -18.75 -11.16 3.43
C VAL A 320 -17.28 -11.36 3.10
N GLY A 321 -16.46 -10.32 3.24
CA GLY A 321 -15.01 -10.42 3.06
C GLY A 321 -14.36 -11.37 4.08
N HIS A 322 -14.76 -11.30 5.35
CA HIS A 322 -14.28 -12.24 6.38
C HIS A 322 -14.69 -13.68 6.10
N LEU A 323 -15.92 -13.91 5.60
CA LEU A 323 -16.35 -15.25 5.20
C LEU A 323 -15.56 -15.76 3.99
N ALA A 324 -15.31 -14.90 3.00
CA ALA A 324 -14.54 -15.26 1.82
C ALA A 324 -13.08 -15.59 2.17
N ASP A 325 -12.44 -14.77 3.02
CA ASP A 325 -11.10 -15.00 3.54
C ASP A 325 -11.00 -16.29 4.36
N PHE A 326 -12.03 -16.58 5.17
CA PHE A 326 -12.15 -17.84 5.90
C PHE A 326 -12.22 -19.05 4.96
N GLU A 327 -13.11 -19.04 3.96
CA GLU A 327 -13.28 -20.18 3.04
C GLU A 327 -12.09 -20.34 2.08
N GLU A 328 -11.46 -19.24 1.66
CA GLU A 328 -10.20 -19.27 0.91
C GLU A 328 -9.10 -19.95 1.74
N THR A 329 -8.87 -19.47 2.96
CA THR A 329 -7.85 -20.01 3.88
C THR A 329 -8.13 -21.48 4.19
N ARG A 330 -9.38 -21.83 4.47
CA ARG A 330 -9.79 -23.21 4.74
C ARG A 330 -9.53 -24.11 3.54
N ALA A 331 -9.87 -23.67 2.33
CA ALA A 331 -9.65 -24.43 1.10
C ALA A 331 -8.15 -24.66 0.86
N ALA A 332 -7.32 -23.63 1.05
CA ALA A 332 -5.86 -23.75 0.96
C ALA A 332 -5.30 -24.78 1.95
N LEU A 333 -5.69 -24.70 3.23
CA LEU A 333 -5.25 -25.64 4.27
C LEU A 333 -5.69 -27.09 3.99
N ILE A 334 -6.88 -27.29 3.43
CA ILE A 334 -7.33 -28.63 3.02
C ILE A 334 -6.48 -29.13 1.84
N GLY A 335 -6.19 -28.27 0.87
CA GLY A 335 -5.30 -28.58 -0.26
C GLY A 335 -3.93 -29.06 0.21
N ASP A 336 -3.27 -28.32 1.10
CA ASP A 336 -1.96 -28.69 1.66
C ASP A 336 -2.01 -30.03 2.41
N ARG A 337 -3.08 -30.28 3.18
CA ARG A 337 -3.29 -31.57 3.86
C ARG A 337 -3.46 -32.72 2.87
N ILE A 338 -4.13 -32.50 1.74
CA ILE A 338 -4.29 -33.52 0.70
C ILE A 338 -2.94 -33.82 0.04
N ILE A 339 -2.13 -32.81 -0.26
CA ILE A 339 -0.78 -32.99 -0.81
C ILE A 339 0.06 -33.84 0.15
N ASN A 340 0.08 -33.48 1.45
CA ASN A 340 0.82 -34.24 2.46
C ASN A 340 0.35 -35.70 2.57
N GLU A 341 -0.96 -35.94 2.48
CA GLU A 341 -1.54 -37.29 2.49
C GLU A 341 -1.24 -38.08 1.21
N LEU A 342 -1.17 -37.42 0.04
CA LEU A 342 -0.72 -38.05 -1.20
C LEU A 342 0.75 -38.44 -1.11
N THR A 343 1.61 -37.52 -0.65
CA THR A 343 3.05 -37.76 -0.47
C THR A 343 3.32 -38.89 0.52
N SER A 344 2.55 -39.00 1.61
CA SER A 344 2.74 -40.07 2.60
C SER A 344 2.34 -41.47 2.09
N ARG A 345 1.55 -41.54 1.01
CA ARG A 345 1.07 -42.80 0.40
C ARG A 345 1.83 -43.19 -0.85
N SER A 346 2.53 -42.24 -1.47
CA SER A 346 3.43 -42.52 -2.59
C SER A 346 4.59 -43.38 -2.10
N PRO A 347 4.93 -44.49 -2.79
CA PRO A 347 6.10 -45.27 -2.43
C PRO A 347 7.36 -44.41 -2.55
N PRO A 348 8.36 -44.58 -1.66
CA PRO A 348 9.65 -43.91 -1.81
C PRO A 348 10.29 -44.32 -3.14
N GLU A 349 10.73 -43.33 -3.92
CA GLU A 349 11.47 -43.53 -5.17
C GLU A 349 12.80 -44.26 -4.96
#